data_AF-A0A7Y3JH94-F1
#
_entry.id   AF-A0A7Y3JH94-F1
#
_cell.length_a   1.000
_cell.length_b   1.000
_cell.length_c   1.000
_cell.angle_alpha   90.00
_cell.angle_beta   90.00
_cell.angle_gamma   90.00
#
_symmetry.space_group_name_H-M   'P 1'
#
loop_
_entity.id
_entity.type
_entity.pdbx_description
1 polymer ?
#
loop_
_entity_poly.entity_id
_entity_poly.type
_entity_poly.pdbx_seq_one_letter_code
_entity_poly.pdbx_strand_id
1 'polypeptide(L)'
;MYLLFVLIAIFFLFFWPGISNPGSRVLIDSTPNGAAVVWNGKLYGQTPLKAFFPQGSGVLEVGKPGFETQTQTFTSGNSLFLSLFFPKTVHLQMNLKVTNAETLLNLFRSNLAKWSAAAPFSEIYRFPPLFTGFVGDAHAAGFSDQKIRSELLAERRFVVDPQMYDNYGIALGLWKNLPPENLETQCQLWEKALASSQNGRVVFWVLANQEKSVRDKISDSPTAYVESNLNKLMASTLPHPSSTVATASRIRFSGFQFQPIPAGSFAWGYQGAKPDLPTNPPFELPCLRNVQAFWLAAHETTQEQFARFIQSQPQWAPANKEELEKKGLVSSSYLANWTNNKPSSPDTAVSDVSWYAAQAYVNWLNTSAQVPQGKTAILPTEVQWEWAARDAKGDYSPDYKKGHENALGLWNMQDGVWEWTSSSWAPGDQLVNADPVIDNMSWFRTLKGGCDVNAGQVKIWARGVGDPSSCNEVTGFRVALISNP
;
A
#
# COMPACT_ATOMS: atom_id res chain seq x y z
N MET A 1 69.96 -22.88 -18.32
CA MET A 1 69.19 -22.71 -17.06
C MET A 1 68.31 -21.45 -17.09
N TYR A 2 68.86 -20.25 -17.32
CA TYR A 2 68.08 -18.99 -17.36
C TYR A 2 66.98 -18.94 -18.43
N LEU A 3 67.22 -19.45 -19.64
CA LEU A 3 66.22 -19.51 -20.71
C LEU A 3 64.97 -20.33 -20.31
N LEU A 4 65.17 -21.42 -19.57
CA LEU A 4 64.09 -22.28 -19.09
C LEU A 4 63.22 -21.53 -18.06
N PHE A 5 63.85 -20.80 -17.14
CA PHE A 5 63.13 -19.97 -16.16
C PHE A 5 62.32 -18.86 -16.83
N VAL A 6 62.86 -18.21 -17.87
CA VAL A 6 62.13 -17.20 -18.64
C VAL A 6 60.94 -17.81 -19.38
N LEU A 7 61.10 -18.98 -20.01
CA LEU A 7 60.00 -19.67 -20.69
C LEU A 7 58.91 -20.13 -19.72
N ILE A 8 59.28 -20.62 -18.53
CA ILE A 8 58.34 -20.97 -17.46
C ILE A 8 57.58 -19.72 -17.00
N ALA A 9 58.27 -18.60 -16.75
CA ALA A 9 57.64 -17.34 -16.38
C ALA A 9 56.67 -16.83 -17.46
N ILE A 10 57.05 -16.91 -18.74
CA ILE A 10 56.16 -16.57 -19.87
C ILE A 10 54.95 -17.52 -19.90
N PHE A 11 55.12 -18.82 -19.69
CA PHE A 11 53.99 -19.74 -19.64
C PHE A 11 52.99 -19.38 -18.52
N PHE A 12 53.49 -19.12 -17.32
CA PHE A 12 52.65 -18.75 -16.17
C PHE A 12 52.01 -17.36 -16.31
N LEU A 13 52.65 -16.41 -17.01
CA LEU A 13 52.07 -15.09 -17.27
C LEU A 13 51.05 -15.10 -18.41
N PHE A 14 51.32 -15.85 -19.47
CA PHE A 14 50.56 -15.76 -20.72
C PHE A 14 49.50 -16.86 -20.87
N PHE A 15 49.68 -18.05 -20.27
CA PHE A 15 48.80 -19.21 -20.49
C PHE A 15 48.10 -19.73 -19.23
N TRP A 16 48.80 -19.78 -18.10
CA TRP A 16 48.25 -20.32 -16.85
C TRP A 16 46.93 -19.66 -16.37
N PRO A 17 46.71 -18.34 -16.53
CA PRO A 17 45.44 -17.72 -16.12
C PRO A 17 44.24 -18.20 -16.95
N GLY A 18 44.43 -18.51 -18.24
CA GLY A 18 43.39 -19.07 -19.10
C GLY A 18 43.12 -20.57 -18.85
N ILE A 19 44.09 -21.29 -18.28
CA ILE A 19 43.96 -22.71 -17.94
C ILE A 19 43.33 -22.88 -16.55
N SER A 20 43.74 -22.07 -15.57
CA SER A 20 43.33 -22.24 -14.17
C SER A 20 41.91 -21.75 -13.86
N ASN A 21 41.36 -20.82 -14.65
CA ASN A 21 39.98 -20.37 -14.53
C ASN A 21 39.33 -20.19 -15.91
N PRO A 22 38.94 -21.30 -16.57
CA PRO A 22 38.41 -21.24 -17.93
C PRO A 22 37.02 -20.60 -17.95
N GLY A 23 36.84 -19.60 -18.80
CA GLY A 23 35.55 -18.92 -18.95
C GLY A 23 35.68 -17.54 -19.61
N SER A 24 34.58 -16.80 -19.61
CA SER A 24 34.48 -15.49 -20.25
C SER A 24 33.92 -14.46 -19.28
N ARG A 25 34.43 -13.23 -19.34
CA ARG A 25 33.77 -12.08 -18.71
C ARG A 25 32.60 -11.70 -19.61
N VAL A 26 31.43 -11.51 -19.02
CA VAL A 26 30.22 -11.15 -19.75
C VAL A 26 29.65 -9.87 -19.15
N LEU A 27 29.36 -8.93 -20.04
CA LEU A 27 28.59 -7.71 -19.76
C LEU A 27 27.19 -7.93 -20.32
N ILE A 28 26.19 -7.91 -19.44
CA ILE A 28 24.80 -8.15 -19.79
C ILE A 28 24.01 -6.91 -19.42
N ASP A 29 23.50 -6.24 -20.44
CA ASP A 29 22.65 -5.06 -20.35
C ASP A 29 21.22 -5.45 -20.74
N SER A 30 20.22 -4.74 -20.21
CA SER A 30 18.84 -4.95 -20.64
C SER A 30 18.01 -3.68 -20.71
N THR A 31 16.96 -3.72 -21.52
CA THR A 31 15.91 -2.71 -21.55
C THR A 31 14.59 -3.37 -21.16
N PRO A 32 14.00 -3.02 -19.99
CA PRO A 32 14.52 -2.11 -18.98
C PRO A 32 15.67 -2.72 -18.14
N ASN A 33 16.39 -1.89 -17.38
CA ASN A 33 17.44 -2.31 -16.44
C ASN A 33 16.88 -3.03 -15.21
N GLY A 34 17.73 -3.70 -14.45
CA GLY A 34 17.36 -4.39 -13.19
C GLY A 34 16.71 -5.76 -13.40
N ALA A 35 16.90 -6.38 -14.56
CA ALA A 35 16.41 -7.72 -14.84
C ALA A 35 17.32 -8.77 -14.20
N ALA A 36 16.74 -9.78 -13.57
CA ALA A 36 17.48 -10.90 -12.99
C ALA A 36 18.15 -11.72 -14.09
N VAL A 37 19.41 -12.09 -13.87
CA VAL A 37 20.20 -12.92 -14.80
C VAL A 37 20.47 -14.27 -14.16
N VAL A 38 19.95 -15.33 -14.77
CA VAL A 38 20.09 -16.72 -14.34
C VAL A 38 20.77 -17.52 -15.45
N TRP A 39 21.75 -18.34 -15.10
CA TRP A 39 22.38 -19.25 -16.07
C TRP A 39 22.48 -20.66 -15.48
N ASN A 40 21.92 -21.64 -16.19
CA ASN A 40 21.78 -23.02 -15.72
C ASN A 40 21.15 -23.12 -14.31
N GLY A 41 20.11 -22.32 -14.05
CA GLY A 41 19.40 -22.28 -12.76
C GLY A 41 20.13 -21.53 -11.64
N LYS A 42 21.35 -21.03 -11.86
CA LYS A 42 22.09 -20.23 -10.87
C LYS A 42 21.88 -18.73 -11.11
N LEU A 43 21.47 -18.00 -10.07
CA LEU A 43 21.37 -16.53 -10.10
C LEU A 43 22.76 -15.89 -10.06
N TYR A 44 23.04 -15.00 -11.02
CA TYR A 44 24.31 -14.25 -11.09
C TYR A 44 24.18 -12.79 -10.65
N GLY A 45 22.99 -12.20 -10.72
CA GLY A 45 22.74 -10.81 -10.32
C GLY A 45 21.63 -10.17 -11.14
N GLN A 46 21.69 -8.84 -11.28
CA GLN A 46 20.74 -8.05 -12.06
C GLN A 46 21.47 -7.17 -13.10
N THR A 47 20.81 -6.88 -14.22
CA THR A 47 21.35 -5.97 -15.25
C THR A 47 21.37 -4.50 -14.78
N PRO A 48 22.35 -3.69 -15.21
CA PRO A 48 23.54 -4.06 -15.97
C PRO A 48 24.49 -4.93 -15.12
N LEU A 49 24.91 -6.08 -15.66
CA LEU A 49 25.70 -7.06 -14.93
C LEU A 49 27.06 -7.26 -15.59
N LYS A 50 28.12 -7.15 -14.80
CA LYS A 50 29.47 -7.61 -15.18
C LYS A 50 29.84 -8.82 -14.34
N ALA A 51 29.83 -10.01 -14.95
CA ALA A 51 30.13 -11.25 -14.23
C ALA A 51 31.03 -12.18 -15.05
N PHE A 52 31.71 -13.10 -14.36
CA PHE A 52 32.48 -14.17 -14.99
C PHE A 52 31.63 -15.44 -15.09
N PHE A 53 31.54 -15.98 -16.29
CA PHE A 53 30.82 -17.22 -16.57
C PHE A 53 31.84 -18.34 -16.82
N PRO A 54 31.84 -19.42 -16.02
CA PRO A 54 32.66 -20.60 -16.28
C PRO A 54 32.47 -21.12 -17.70
N GLN A 55 33.52 -21.71 -18.29
CA GLN A 55 33.45 -22.30 -19.62
C GLN A 55 32.33 -23.35 -19.68
N GLY A 56 31.50 -23.27 -20.72
CA GLY A 56 30.39 -24.19 -20.91
C GLY A 56 29.26 -23.60 -21.74
N SER A 57 28.39 -24.47 -22.24
CA SER A 57 27.13 -24.07 -22.88
C SER A 57 25.98 -24.25 -21.90
N GLY A 58 25.02 -23.33 -21.89
CA GLY A 58 23.92 -23.36 -20.96
C GLY A 58 22.79 -22.42 -21.34
N VAL A 59 21.68 -22.56 -20.63
CA VAL A 59 20.49 -21.71 -20.82
C VAL A 59 20.67 -20.44 -19.99
N LEU A 60 20.66 -19.29 -20.65
CA LEU A 60 20.66 -17.97 -20.05
C LEU A 60 19.23 -17.42 -20.05
N GLU A 61 18.72 -17.13 -18.86
CA GLU A 61 17.40 -16.55 -18.62
C GLU A 61 17.58 -15.14 -18.07
N VAL A 62 16.93 -14.17 -18.71
CA VAL A 62 16.90 -12.77 -18.27
C VAL A 62 15.45 -12.36 -18.11
N GLY A 63 15.04 -12.11 -16.86
CA GLY A 63 13.64 -11.90 -16.51
C GLY A 63 13.45 -10.74 -15.55
N LYS A 64 12.36 -10.01 -15.73
CA LYS A 64 11.94 -8.95 -14.81
C LYS A 64 10.42 -9.07 -14.59
N PRO A 65 9.92 -8.96 -13.35
CA PRO A 65 8.49 -8.96 -13.10
C PRO A 65 7.75 -7.91 -13.96
N GLY A 66 6.65 -8.33 -14.60
CA GLY A 66 5.91 -7.51 -15.58
C GLY A 66 6.40 -7.63 -17.03
N PHE A 67 7.51 -8.35 -17.27
CA PHE A 67 8.09 -8.59 -18.59
C PHE A 67 8.22 -10.09 -18.86
N GLU A 68 8.15 -10.45 -20.15
CA GLU A 68 8.43 -11.81 -20.62
C GLU A 68 9.91 -12.15 -20.37
N THR A 69 10.16 -13.31 -19.76
CA THR A 69 11.52 -13.81 -19.54
C THR A 69 12.13 -14.21 -20.87
N GLN A 70 13.25 -13.60 -21.23
CA GLN A 70 14.00 -13.99 -22.42
C GLN A 70 14.96 -15.12 -22.10
N THR A 71 14.89 -16.16 -22.91
CA THR A 71 15.70 -17.35 -22.77
C THR A 71 16.52 -17.55 -24.04
N GLN A 72 17.84 -17.68 -23.91
CA GLN A 72 18.72 -17.99 -25.02
C GLN A 72 19.82 -18.97 -24.60
N THR A 73 20.29 -19.78 -25.55
CA THR A 73 21.50 -20.58 -25.32
C THR A 73 22.71 -19.66 -25.36
N PHE A 74 23.51 -19.68 -24.30
CA PHE A 74 24.75 -18.92 -24.20
C PHE A 74 25.92 -19.88 -23.95
N THR A 75 26.98 -19.72 -24.74
CA THR A 75 28.21 -20.49 -24.58
C THR A 75 29.32 -19.57 -24.10
N SER A 76 29.76 -19.79 -22.86
CA SER A 76 30.96 -19.17 -22.33
C SER A 76 32.18 -19.90 -22.89
N GLY A 77 32.97 -19.20 -23.70
CA GLY A 77 34.22 -19.72 -24.25
C GLY A 77 35.37 -19.60 -23.26
N ASN A 78 36.58 -19.87 -23.74
CA ASN A 78 37.83 -19.65 -23.01
C ASN A 78 38.88 -19.02 -23.95
N SER A 79 39.75 -18.17 -23.41
CA SER A 79 40.94 -17.67 -24.12
C SER A 79 42.19 -18.16 -23.40
N LEU A 80 42.98 -19.02 -24.07
CA LEU A 80 44.13 -19.67 -23.46
C LEU A 80 45.41 -18.82 -23.46
N PHE A 81 45.49 -17.80 -24.32
CA PHE A 81 46.69 -16.97 -24.49
C PHE A 81 46.39 -15.52 -24.13
N LEU A 82 47.27 -14.90 -23.34
CA LEU A 82 47.20 -13.51 -22.89
C LEU A 82 45.92 -13.13 -22.13
N SER A 83 45.17 -14.09 -21.58
CA SER A 83 43.89 -13.82 -20.89
C SER A 83 44.03 -12.92 -19.66
N LEU A 84 45.23 -12.86 -19.07
CA LEU A 84 45.57 -11.95 -17.98
C LEU A 84 45.61 -10.48 -18.43
N PHE A 85 46.12 -10.22 -19.64
CA PHE A 85 46.33 -8.86 -20.16
C PHE A 85 45.16 -8.39 -21.05
N PHE A 86 44.53 -9.33 -21.78
CA PHE A 86 43.44 -9.06 -22.71
C PHE A 86 42.28 -10.03 -22.45
N PRO A 87 41.54 -9.87 -21.33
CA PRO A 87 40.40 -10.72 -21.03
C PRO A 87 39.29 -10.51 -22.06
N LYS A 88 38.88 -11.57 -22.75
CA LYS A 88 37.75 -11.53 -23.69
C LYS A 88 36.48 -11.19 -22.92
N THR A 89 35.84 -10.08 -23.29
CA THR A 89 34.57 -9.64 -22.71
C THR A 89 33.48 -9.77 -23.77
N VAL A 90 32.44 -10.55 -23.48
CA VAL A 90 31.27 -10.69 -24.34
C VAL A 90 30.20 -9.72 -23.87
N HIS A 91 29.61 -8.98 -24.80
CA HIS A 91 28.52 -8.04 -24.50
C HIS A 91 27.20 -8.61 -25.01
N LEU A 92 26.19 -8.66 -24.14
CA LEU A 92 24.84 -9.12 -24.46
C LEU A 92 23.86 -7.98 -24.13
N GLN A 93 23.01 -7.62 -25.09
CA GLN A 93 21.93 -6.66 -24.92
C GLN A 93 20.59 -7.41 -25.00
N MET A 94 19.77 -7.34 -23.95
CA MET A 94 18.48 -8.01 -23.86
C MET A 94 17.34 -6.98 -23.88
N ASN A 95 16.37 -7.13 -24.77
CA ASN A 95 15.24 -6.19 -24.86
C ASN A 95 13.95 -6.89 -24.44
N LEU A 96 13.58 -6.78 -23.16
CA LEU A 96 12.44 -7.50 -22.61
C LEU A 96 11.13 -6.91 -23.11
N LYS A 97 10.19 -7.79 -23.47
CA LYS A 97 8.84 -7.37 -23.89
C LYS A 97 7.93 -7.32 -22.69
N VAL A 98 7.16 -6.25 -22.57
CA VAL A 98 6.13 -6.13 -21.52
C VAL A 98 5.07 -7.21 -21.74
N THR A 99 4.70 -7.93 -20.69
CA THR A 99 3.62 -8.93 -20.77
C THR A 99 2.27 -8.23 -20.85
N ASN A 100 2.03 -7.27 -19.95
CA ASN A 100 0.84 -6.43 -19.92
C ASN A 100 1.14 -5.11 -19.19
N ALA A 101 0.79 -3.99 -19.81
CA ALA A 101 0.96 -2.65 -19.27
C ALA A 101 0.23 -2.43 -17.92
N GLU A 102 -0.93 -3.05 -17.75
CA GLU A 102 -1.72 -3.00 -16.51
C GLU A 102 -1.03 -3.78 -15.39
N THR A 103 -0.46 -4.95 -15.71
CA THR A 103 0.32 -5.73 -14.74
C THR A 103 1.52 -4.96 -14.22
N LEU A 104 2.19 -4.17 -15.08
CA LEU A 104 3.30 -3.32 -14.67
C LEU A 104 2.88 -2.25 -13.66
N LEU A 105 1.79 -1.53 -13.94
CA LEU A 105 1.24 -0.51 -13.03
C LEU A 105 0.80 -1.12 -11.69
N ASN A 106 0.12 -2.27 -11.74
CA ASN A 106 -0.34 -2.96 -10.53
C ASN A 106 0.84 -3.44 -9.67
N LEU A 107 1.91 -3.93 -10.30
CA LEU A 107 3.12 -4.32 -9.61
C LEU A 107 3.80 -3.11 -8.95
N PHE A 108 3.94 -1.99 -9.67
CA PHE A 108 4.51 -0.76 -9.14
C PHE A 108 3.72 -0.26 -7.92
N ARG A 109 2.39 -0.15 -8.04
CA ARG A 109 1.49 0.27 -6.95
C ARG A 109 1.54 -0.68 -5.75
N SER A 110 1.54 -1.99 -5.98
CA SER A 110 1.64 -2.98 -4.92
C SER A 110 2.95 -2.86 -4.14
N ASN A 111 4.08 -2.75 -4.85
CA ASN A 111 5.37 -2.54 -4.21
C ASN A 111 5.43 -1.21 -3.48
N LEU A 112 4.89 -0.16 -4.08
CA LEU A 112 4.86 1.17 -3.47
C LEU A 112 4.09 1.14 -2.15
N ALA A 113 2.87 0.60 -2.13
CA ALA A 113 2.07 0.47 -0.91
C ALA A 113 2.80 -0.32 0.19
N LYS A 114 3.48 -1.42 -0.17
CA LYS A 114 4.29 -2.24 0.77
C LYS A 114 5.45 -1.46 1.38
N TRP A 115 6.21 -0.75 0.55
CA TRP A 115 7.31 0.08 1.04
C TRP A 115 6.79 1.25 1.89
N SER A 116 5.74 1.93 1.47
CA SER A 116 5.13 3.01 2.26
C SER A 116 4.64 2.55 3.63
N ALA A 117 4.11 1.32 3.74
CA ALA A 117 3.70 0.74 5.00
C ALA A 117 4.88 0.36 5.92
N ALA A 118 6.06 0.14 5.34
CA ALA A 118 7.29 -0.22 6.07
C ALA A 118 8.15 1.00 6.48
N ALA A 119 7.77 2.21 6.07
CA ALA A 119 8.43 3.44 6.48
C ALA A 119 8.33 3.66 8.02
N PRO A 120 9.29 4.34 8.67
CA PRO A 120 10.41 5.09 8.07
C PRO A 120 11.65 4.24 7.73
N PHE A 121 12.47 4.74 6.81
CA PHE A 121 13.70 4.07 6.35
C PHE A 121 14.95 4.60 7.06
N SER A 122 16.03 3.80 7.03
CA SER A 122 17.32 4.14 7.64
C SER A 122 18.48 3.85 6.68
N GLU A 123 19.72 4.11 7.11
CA GLU A 123 20.90 3.78 6.30
C GLU A 123 21.09 2.27 6.10
N ILE A 124 20.58 1.46 7.03
CA ILE A 124 20.69 -0.01 7.03
C ILE A 124 19.50 -0.64 6.30
N TYR A 125 18.32 -0.02 6.37
CA TYR A 125 17.12 -0.42 5.66
C TYR A 125 16.69 0.69 4.70
N ARG A 126 17.21 0.64 3.48
CA ARG A 126 17.06 1.69 2.46
C ARG A 126 15.88 1.44 1.54
N PHE A 127 15.24 2.52 1.12
CA PHE A 127 14.24 2.50 0.07
C PHE A 127 14.90 2.17 -1.28
N PRO A 128 14.40 1.18 -2.04
CA PRO A 128 14.87 0.93 -3.40
C PRO A 128 14.43 2.07 -4.33
N PRO A 129 15.12 2.30 -5.46
CA PRO A 129 14.78 3.36 -6.42
C PRO A 129 13.51 3.01 -7.23
N LEU A 130 12.36 2.88 -6.56
CA LEU A 130 11.13 2.33 -7.11
C LEU A 130 10.50 3.26 -8.16
N PHE A 131 10.49 4.57 -7.93
CA PHE A 131 9.88 5.54 -8.85
C PHE A 131 10.73 5.71 -10.12
N THR A 132 12.04 5.90 -9.98
CA THR A 132 12.93 6.00 -11.15
C THR A 132 13.05 4.66 -11.89
N GLY A 133 13.00 3.53 -11.17
CA GLY A 133 12.88 2.21 -11.77
C GLY A 133 11.61 2.06 -12.60
N PHE A 134 10.46 2.50 -12.07
CA PHE A 134 9.20 2.51 -12.80
C PHE A 134 9.24 3.38 -14.06
N VAL A 135 9.89 4.55 -14.03
CA VAL A 135 10.05 5.38 -15.24
C VAL A 135 10.74 4.60 -16.36
N GLY A 136 11.84 3.90 -16.05
CA GLY A 136 12.54 3.06 -17.01
C GLY A 136 11.69 1.90 -17.54
N ASP A 137 10.94 1.25 -16.66
CA ASP A 137 10.05 0.14 -17.03
C ASP A 137 8.88 0.61 -17.89
N ALA A 138 8.27 1.74 -17.55
CA ALA A 138 7.16 2.33 -18.26
C ALA A 138 7.58 2.79 -19.66
N HIS A 139 8.78 3.36 -19.81
CA HIS A 139 9.35 3.66 -21.13
C HIS A 139 9.57 2.41 -21.98
N ALA A 140 10.14 1.36 -21.39
CA ALA A 140 10.32 0.07 -22.08
C ALA A 140 8.96 -0.56 -22.47
N ALA A 141 7.91 -0.28 -21.71
CA ALA A 141 6.53 -0.67 -22.01
C ALA A 141 5.80 0.30 -22.97
N GLY A 142 6.46 1.34 -23.49
CA GLY A 142 5.91 2.28 -24.47
C GLY A 142 5.01 3.38 -23.92
N PHE A 143 5.10 3.68 -22.61
CA PHE A 143 4.31 4.76 -22.02
C PHE A 143 4.89 6.12 -22.43
N SER A 144 4.02 7.09 -22.70
CA SER A 144 4.43 8.48 -22.93
C SER A 144 4.85 9.16 -21.63
N ASP A 145 5.71 10.19 -21.72
CA ASP A 145 6.10 11.02 -20.57
C ASP A 145 4.90 11.57 -19.81
N GLN A 146 3.87 12.01 -20.54
CA GLN A 146 2.64 12.53 -19.95
C GLN A 146 1.91 11.46 -19.13
N LYS A 147 1.82 10.23 -19.66
CA LYS A 147 1.20 9.11 -18.93
C LYS A 147 2.01 8.78 -17.68
N ILE A 148 3.32 8.58 -17.80
CA ILE A 148 4.22 8.30 -16.67
C ILE A 148 4.06 9.35 -15.58
N ARG A 149 4.10 10.63 -15.96
CA ARG A 149 3.91 11.75 -15.05
C ARG A 149 2.54 11.68 -14.35
N SER A 150 1.46 11.41 -15.09
CA SER A 150 0.12 11.32 -14.49
C SER A 150 -0.02 10.15 -13.51
N GLU A 151 0.54 8.99 -13.84
CA GLU A 151 0.52 7.81 -12.96
C GLU A 151 1.34 8.07 -11.70
N LEU A 152 2.54 8.67 -11.83
CA LEU A 152 3.35 9.06 -10.68
C LEU A 152 2.63 10.05 -9.76
N LEU A 153 2.05 11.13 -10.32
CA LEU A 153 1.33 12.15 -9.55
C LEU A 153 0.13 11.58 -8.78
N ALA A 154 -0.54 10.56 -9.32
CA ALA A 154 -1.64 9.88 -8.64
C ALA A 154 -1.20 9.15 -7.35
N GLU A 155 0.07 8.73 -7.26
CA GLU A 155 0.58 7.96 -6.12
C GLU A 155 1.21 8.81 -5.00
N ARG A 156 1.08 10.15 -5.07
CA ARG A 156 1.65 11.08 -4.07
C ARG A 156 1.30 10.71 -2.62
N ARG A 157 0.10 10.16 -2.39
CA ARG A 157 -0.40 9.72 -1.08
C ARG A 157 0.42 8.60 -0.41
N PHE A 158 1.28 7.93 -1.16
CA PHE A 158 2.16 6.87 -0.67
C PHE A 158 3.59 7.36 -0.36
N VAL A 159 3.93 8.59 -0.72
CA VAL A 159 5.26 9.17 -0.46
C VAL A 159 5.27 9.79 0.94
N VAL A 160 5.92 9.11 1.88
CA VAL A 160 5.83 9.40 3.32
C VAL A 160 7.17 9.30 4.07
N ASP A 161 8.27 9.22 3.32
CA ASP A 161 9.63 9.13 3.83
C ASP A 161 10.61 9.92 2.96
N PRO A 162 11.66 10.54 3.52
CA PRO A 162 12.64 11.30 2.75
C PRO A 162 13.28 10.55 1.59
N GLN A 163 13.62 9.26 1.77
CA GLN A 163 14.23 8.48 0.68
C GLN A 163 13.25 8.24 -0.47
N MET A 164 11.95 8.10 -0.16
CA MET A 164 10.90 8.01 -1.18
C MET A 164 10.72 9.33 -1.90
N TYR A 165 10.68 10.43 -1.15
CA TYR A 165 10.50 11.78 -1.65
C TYR A 165 11.59 12.16 -2.65
N ASP A 166 12.85 11.92 -2.30
CA ASP A 166 14.00 12.18 -3.16
C ASP A 166 13.88 11.42 -4.49
N ASN A 167 13.65 10.11 -4.42
CA ASN A 167 13.50 9.28 -5.61
C ASN A 167 12.29 9.70 -6.46
N TYR A 168 11.19 10.10 -5.82
CA TYR A 168 9.96 10.53 -6.47
C TYR A 168 10.14 11.85 -7.24
N GLY A 169 10.80 12.85 -6.65
CA GLY A 169 11.07 14.11 -7.36
C GLY A 169 12.10 13.99 -8.47
N ILE A 170 13.07 13.07 -8.38
CA ILE A 170 13.95 12.71 -9.51
C ILE A 170 13.11 12.11 -10.64
N ALA A 171 12.23 11.15 -10.33
CA ALA A 171 11.37 10.51 -11.33
C ALA A 171 10.44 11.49 -12.05
N LEU A 172 10.00 12.56 -11.36
CA LEU A 172 9.18 13.63 -11.93
C LEU A 172 9.97 14.78 -12.58
N GLY A 173 11.31 14.72 -12.54
CA GLY A 173 12.20 15.74 -13.09
C GLY A 173 12.17 17.07 -12.33
N LEU A 174 11.77 17.07 -11.05
CA LEU A 174 11.74 18.28 -10.21
C LEU A 174 13.13 18.68 -9.71
N TRP A 175 14.00 17.69 -9.53
CA TRP A 175 15.41 17.87 -9.18
C TRP A 175 16.25 16.74 -9.79
N LYS A 176 17.57 16.97 -9.91
CA LYS A 176 18.50 15.98 -10.49
C LYS A 176 18.96 14.91 -9.51
N ASN A 177 19.32 15.33 -8.29
CA ASN A 177 19.95 14.48 -7.29
C ASN A 177 19.25 14.57 -5.93
N LEU A 178 19.12 15.78 -5.40
CA LEU A 178 18.50 16.06 -4.10
C LEU A 178 17.54 17.26 -4.22
N PRO A 179 16.51 17.33 -3.37
CA PRO A 179 15.61 18.48 -3.32
C PRO A 179 16.37 19.75 -2.88
N PRO A 180 15.88 20.96 -3.26
CA PRO A 180 16.39 22.22 -2.72
C PRO A 180 16.30 22.27 -1.19
N GLU A 181 17.30 22.81 -0.48
CA GLU A 181 17.30 22.85 1.00
C GLU A 181 16.13 23.66 1.60
N ASN A 182 15.64 24.66 0.88
CA ASN A 182 14.58 25.53 1.36
C ASN A 182 13.18 24.89 1.17
N LEU A 183 12.47 24.68 2.29
CA LEU A 183 11.13 24.07 2.31
C LEU A 183 10.11 24.80 1.43
N GLU A 184 10.09 26.13 1.45
CA GLU A 184 9.15 26.94 0.65
C GLU A 184 9.42 26.79 -0.85
N THR A 185 10.70 26.73 -1.24
CA THR A 185 11.12 26.48 -2.63
C THR A 185 10.65 25.09 -3.09
N GLN A 186 10.81 24.06 -2.25
CA GLN A 186 10.28 22.73 -2.53
C GLN A 186 8.74 22.79 -2.70
N CYS A 187 8.03 23.51 -1.84
CA CYS A 187 6.58 23.66 -1.94
C CYS A 187 6.16 24.30 -3.27
N GLN A 188 6.80 25.40 -3.69
CA GLN A 188 6.51 26.08 -4.95
C GLN A 188 6.73 25.18 -6.18
N LEU A 189 7.79 24.35 -6.17
CA LEU A 189 8.02 23.36 -7.23
C LEU A 189 6.87 22.34 -7.31
N TRP A 190 6.41 21.86 -6.16
CA TRP A 190 5.29 20.91 -6.10
C TRP A 190 3.95 21.51 -6.48
N GLU A 191 3.65 22.73 -6.02
CA GLU A 191 2.44 23.46 -6.41
C GLU A 191 2.38 23.63 -7.94
N LYS A 192 3.50 24.02 -8.56
CA LYS A 192 3.61 24.10 -10.02
C LYS A 192 3.43 22.74 -10.68
N ALA A 193 3.97 21.67 -10.10
CA ALA A 193 3.90 20.32 -10.65
C ALA A 193 2.49 19.72 -10.62
N LEU A 194 1.68 20.07 -9.62
CA LEU A 194 0.35 19.49 -9.35
C LEU A 194 -0.79 20.21 -10.06
N ALA A 195 -0.58 21.45 -10.54
CA ALA A 195 -1.59 22.26 -11.23
C ALA A 195 -2.94 22.42 -10.47
N SER A 196 -2.97 22.15 -9.16
CA SER A 196 -4.20 22.02 -8.35
C SER A 196 -4.22 22.99 -7.17
N SER A 197 -5.41 23.51 -6.87
CA SER A 197 -5.74 24.52 -5.85
C SER A 197 -5.61 24.10 -4.37
N GLN A 198 -4.87 23.02 -4.05
CA GLN A 198 -4.66 22.55 -2.67
C GLN A 198 -3.41 23.16 -1.99
N ASN A 199 -3.13 24.44 -2.26
CA ASN A 199 -1.89 25.12 -1.85
C ASN A 199 -1.60 25.04 -0.34
N GLY A 200 -2.63 24.87 0.51
CA GLY A 200 -2.44 24.80 1.96
C GLY A 200 -1.84 23.49 2.50
N ARG A 201 -1.81 22.40 1.72
CA ARG A 201 -1.40 21.07 2.22
C ARG A 201 -0.08 20.55 1.71
N VAL A 202 0.40 21.10 0.59
CA VAL A 202 1.72 20.77 0.04
C VAL A 202 2.81 20.95 1.10
N VAL A 203 2.75 22.04 1.88
CA VAL A 203 3.72 22.28 2.96
C VAL A 203 3.77 21.16 4.00
N PHE A 204 2.64 20.57 4.40
CA PHE A 204 2.66 19.49 5.38
C PHE A 204 3.17 18.19 4.79
N TRP A 205 2.84 17.92 3.53
CA TRP A 205 3.37 16.76 2.83
C TRP A 205 4.88 16.89 2.57
N VAL A 206 5.37 18.07 2.20
CA VAL A 206 6.81 18.33 2.06
C VAL A 206 7.50 18.23 3.43
N LEU A 207 6.93 18.81 4.49
CA LEU A 207 7.45 18.70 5.86
C LEU A 207 7.55 17.25 6.33
N ALA A 208 6.49 16.46 6.11
CA ALA A 208 6.43 15.04 6.45
C ALA A 208 7.50 14.20 5.74
N ASN A 209 8.05 14.70 4.63
CA ASN A 209 9.07 14.06 3.83
C ASN A 209 10.47 14.67 4.04
N GLN A 210 10.66 15.58 5.01
CA GLN A 210 12.01 16.03 5.40
C GLN A 210 12.67 15.01 6.33
N GLU A 211 14.01 14.99 6.34
CA GLU A 211 14.81 14.25 7.32
C GLU A 211 14.28 14.46 8.74
N LYS A 212 14.27 13.38 9.55
CA LYS A 212 13.60 13.41 10.86
C LYS A 212 14.10 14.57 11.74
N SER A 213 15.41 14.81 11.76
CA SER A 213 16.01 15.91 12.53
C SER A 213 15.55 17.30 12.08
N VAL A 214 15.35 17.49 10.77
CA VAL A 214 14.85 18.75 10.19
C VAL A 214 13.35 18.90 10.50
N ARG A 215 12.59 17.82 10.31
CA ARG A 215 11.16 17.75 10.58
C ARG A 215 10.83 18.04 12.05
N ASP A 216 11.54 17.42 12.97
CA ASP A 216 11.38 17.62 14.41
C ASP A 216 11.69 19.08 14.78
N LYS A 217 12.81 19.63 14.29
CA LYS A 217 13.19 21.03 14.55
C LYS A 217 12.14 22.02 14.06
N ILE A 218 11.58 21.81 12.86
CA ILE A 218 10.50 22.66 12.33
C ILE A 218 9.20 22.42 13.09
N SER A 219 8.94 21.21 13.57
CA SER A 219 7.74 20.89 14.33
C SER A 219 7.74 21.53 15.71
N ASP A 220 8.89 21.53 16.39
CA ASP A 220 9.11 22.15 17.70
C ASP A 220 9.10 23.69 17.62
N SER A 221 9.56 24.25 16.51
CA SER A 221 9.59 25.69 16.27
C SER A 221 9.19 26.02 14.83
N PRO A 222 7.88 26.03 14.53
CA PRO A 222 7.36 26.25 13.18
C PRO A 222 7.78 27.60 12.61
N THR A 223 8.11 27.62 11.32
CA THR A 223 8.36 28.87 10.60
C THR A 223 7.04 29.60 10.34
N ALA A 224 7.09 30.92 10.14
CA ALA A 224 5.90 31.71 9.79
C ALA A 224 5.14 31.16 8.56
N TYR A 225 5.87 30.55 7.60
CA TYR A 225 5.28 29.88 6.44
C TYR A 225 4.46 28.65 6.84
N VAL A 226 4.98 27.78 7.71
CA VAL A 226 4.28 26.59 8.22
C VAL A 226 3.08 27.02 9.08
N GLU A 227 3.27 27.99 9.97
CA GLU A 227 2.19 28.50 10.84
C GLU A 227 1.04 29.12 10.04
N SER A 228 1.35 29.92 9.02
CA SER A 228 0.33 30.53 8.14
C SER A 228 -0.51 29.47 7.44
N ASN A 229 0.12 28.41 6.93
CA ASN A 229 -0.59 27.32 6.29
C ASN A 229 -1.37 26.44 7.28
N LEU A 230 -0.87 26.26 8.51
CA LEU A 230 -1.59 25.56 9.56
C LEU A 230 -2.85 26.31 9.95
N ASN A 231 -2.76 27.63 10.13
CA ASN A 231 -3.94 28.46 10.41
C ASN A 231 -4.97 28.39 9.28
N LYS A 232 -4.53 28.40 8.00
CA LYS A 232 -5.42 28.22 6.84
C LYS A 232 -6.08 26.84 6.84
N LEU A 233 -5.31 25.78 7.11
CA LEU A 233 -5.83 24.42 7.23
C LEU A 233 -6.91 24.35 8.32
N MET A 234 -6.62 24.86 9.51
CA MET A 234 -7.55 24.88 10.63
C MET A 234 -8.81 25.69 10.32
N ALA A 235 -8.67 26.89 9.73
CA ALA A 235 -9.82 27.69 9.32
C ALA A 235 -10.72 26.98 8.30
N SER A 236 -10.12 26.17 7.40
CA SER A 236 -10.87 25.39 6.40
C SER A 236 -11.53 24.11 6.94
N THR A 237 -11.16 23.67 8.15
CA THR A 237 -11.59 22.38 8.72
C THR A 237 -12.37 22.50 10.03
N LEU A 238 -12.25 23.60 10.77
CA LEU A 238 -12.78 23.76 12.12
C LEU A 238 -14.24 24.22 12.26
N PRO A 239 -14.91 24.91 11.30
CA PRO A 239 -16.33 25.17 11.46
C PRO A 239 -17.18 24.26 10.57
N HIS A 240 -18.22 23.72 11.22
CA HIS A 240 -19.40 23.01 10.69
C HIS A 240 -19.33 21.48 10.60
N PRO A 241 -19.11 20.77 11.73
CA PRO A 241 -19.90 19.56 11.89
C PRO A 241 -21.36 19.95 11.70
N SER A 242 -21.94 19.50 10.61
CA SER A 242 -23.35 19.71 10.32
C SER A 242 -23.92 18.34 10.07
N SER A 243 -24.99 18.03 10.77
CA SER A 243 -25.78 16.84 10.50
C SER A 243 -27.21 17.27 10.21
N THR A 244 -27.81 16.57 9.26
CA THR A 244 -29.25 16.66 9.09
C THR A 244 -29.94 15.86 10.20
N VAL A 245 -31.21 16.17 10.48
CA VAL A 245 -32.00 15.28 11.34
C VAL A 245 -32.15 13.94 10.61
N ALA A 246 -31.83 12.85 11.29
CA ALA A 246 -32.09 11.51 10.75
C ALA A 246 -33.62 11.33 10.61
N THR A 247 -34.13 11.44 9.38
CA THR A 247 -35.55 11.22 9.06
C THR A 247 -35.86 9.77 8.72
N ALA A 248 -34.82 8.97 8.48
CA ALA A 248 -34.93 7.55 8.16
C ALA A 248 -35.25 6.72 9.40
N SER A 249 -36.08 5.68 9.22
CA SER A 249 -36.34 4.67 10.27
C SER A 249 -35.24 3.61 10.32
N ARG A 250 -35.12 2.96 11.48
CA ARG A 250 -34.30 1.75 11.67
C ARG A 250 -34.76 0.65 10.70
N ILE A 251 -33.81 -0.14 10.21
CA ILE A 251 -34.09 -1.27 9.30
C ILE A 251 -33.71 -2.57 9.99
N ARG A 252 -34.55 -3.61 9.86
CA ARG A 252 -34.28 -4.95 10.40
C ARG A 252 -34.48 -5.99 9.32
N PHE A 253 -33.46 -6.79 9.03
CA PHE A 253 -33.55 -7.95 8.14
C PHE A 253 -32.38 -8.91 8.41
N SER A 254 -32.55 -10.21 8.13
CA SER A 254 -31.51 -11.24 8.30
C SER A 254 -30.84 -11.29 9.69
N GLY A 255 -31.55 -10.87 10.74
CA GLY A 255 -30.99 -10.78 12.09
C GLY A 255 -30.10 -9.55 12.34
N PHE A 256 -29.97 -8.63 11.37
CA PHE A 256 -29.36 -7.32 11.58
C PHE A 256 -30.38 -6.31 12.10
N GLN A 257 -29.90 -5.39 12.93
CA GLN A 257 -30.53 -4.09 13.20
C GLN A 257 -29.62 -2.99 12.66
N PHE A 258 -30.13 -2.19 11.72
CA PHE A 258 -29.41 -1.08 11.10
C PHE A 258 -29.92 0.25 11.63
N GLN A 259 -29.02 1.08 12.15
CA GLN A 259 -29.30 2.42 12.64
C GLN A 259 -29.20 3.44 11.49
N PRO A 260 -30.13 4.40 11.38
CA PRO A 260 -30.03 5.48 10.42
C PRO A 260 -28.90 6.44 10.83
N ILE A 261 -27.98 6.70 9.91
CA ILE A 261 -26.89 7.65 10.09
C ILE A 261 -27.18 8.86 9.21
N PRO A 262 -27.34 10.07 9.79
CA PRO A 262 -27.69 11.24 9.01
C PRO A 262 -26.56 11.67 8.08
N ALA A 263 -26.92 12.39 7.01
CA ALA A 263 -25.96 13.06 6.17
C ALA A 263 -25.29 14.19 6.95
N GLY A 264 -24.07 14.53 6.57
CA GLY A 264 -23.36 15.63 7.21
C GLY A 264 -21.98 15.91 6.66
N SER A 265 -21.32 16.87 7.27
CA SER A 265 -19.93 17.23 7.00
C SER A 265 -19.15 17.21 8.31
N PHE A 266 -17.89 16.77 8.29
CA PHE A 266 -17.03 16.79 9.48
C PHE A 266 -15.55 16.81 9.13
N ALA A 267 -14.72 17.18 10.10
CA ALA A 267 -13.27 17.00 10.02
C ALA A 267 -12.92 15.53 10.29
N TRP A 268 -12.61 14.79 9.21
CA TRP A 268 -12.08 13.43 9.26
C TRP A 268 -10.62 13.46 9.72
N GLY A 269 -10.29 12.71 10.78
CA GLY A 269 -8.96 12.73 11.40
C GLY A 269 -8.90 13.43 12.76
N TYR A 270 -7.76 14.04 13.06
CA TYR A 270 -7.52 14.72 14.33
C TYR A 270 -8.56 15.81 14.64
N GLN A 271 -8.93 15.94 15.92
CA GLN A 271 -10.01 16.82 16.34
C GLN A 271 -9.70 17.78 17.51
N GLY A 272 -8.42 18.06 17.79
CA GLY A 272 -8.04 19.07 18.78
C GLY A 272 -7.91 20.49 18.19
N ALA A 273 -7.68 21.47 19.08
CA ALA A 273 -7.55 22.89 18.71
C ALA A 273 -6.38 23.17 17.74
N LYS A 274 -5.33 22.36 17.79
CA LYS A 274 -4.17 22.41 16.89
C LYS A 274 -3.65 20.99 16.67
N PRO A 275 -3.57 20.47 15.43
CA PRO A 275 -3.01 19.16 15.15
C PRO A 275 -1.52 19.18 15.39
N ASP A 276 -1.00 18.03 15.79
CA ASP A 276 0.43 17.78 15.76
C ASP A 276 0.92 17.89 14.31
N LEU A 277 2.05 18.56 14.12
CA LEU A 277 2.70 18.57 12.83
C LEU A 277 3.14 17.14 12.47
N PRO A 278 3.13 16.77 11.19
CA PRO A 278 3.41 15.41 10.78
C PRO A 278 4.84 15.03 11.16
N THR A 279 4.98 14.10 12.11
CA THR A 279 6.28 13.59 12.55
C THR A 279 6.53 12.17 12.08
N ASN A 280 5.50 11.32 11.99
CA ASN A 280 5.58 9.95 11.44
C ASN A 280 4.25 9.53 10.79
N PRO A 281 4.27 8.65 9.77
CA PRO A 281 3.06 8.03 9.25
C PRO A 281 2.46 6.99 10.23
N PRO A 282 1.14 6.70 10.15
CA PRO A 282 0.13 7.42 9.36
C PRO A 282 -0.15 8.81 9.94
N PHE A 283 -0.36 9.80 9.08
CA PHE A 283 -0.51 11.19 9.51
C PHE A 283 -1.97 11.54 9.78
N GLU A 284 -2.27 12.16 10.91
CA GLU A 284 -3.65 12.37 11.37
C GLU A 284 -4.21 13.78 11.07
N LEU A 285 -3.73 14.50 10.05
CA LEU A 285 -4.21 15.87 9.78
C LEU A 285 -5.71 15.93 9.46
N PRO A 286 -6.46 16.92 9.98
CA PRO A 286 -7.90 17.03 9.75
C PRO A 286 -8.20 17.26 8.27
N CYS A 287 -9.22 16.59 7.74
CA CYS A 287 -9.68 16.70 6.36
C CYS A 287 -11.21 16.86 6.31
N LEU A 288 -11.72 17.91 5.70
CA LEU A 288 -13.17 18.09 5.57
C LEU A 288 -13.76 16.99 4.67
N ARG A 289 -14.76 16.26 5.16
CA ARG A 289 -15.46 15.22 4.41
C ARG A 289 -16.96 15.42 4.49
N ASN A 290 -17.63 15.06 3.40
CA ASN A 290 -19.08 15.01 3.32
C ASN A 290 -19.52 13.55 3.31
N VAL A 291 -20.57 13.26 4.08
CA VAL A 291 -21.14 11.93 4.23
C VAL A 291 -22.60 12.00 3.84
N GLN A 292 -23.00 11.15 2.89
CA GLN A 292 -24.41 10.97 2.56
C GLN A 292 -25.11 10.16 3.65
N ALA A 293 -26.41 10.35 3.82
CA ALA A 293 -27.18 9.55 4.77
C ALA A 293 -27.14 8.07 4.37
N PHE A 294 -26.96 7.19 5.36
CA PHE A 294 -26.86 5.75 5.16
C PHE A 294 -27.37 5.02 6.39
N TRP A 295 -27.27 3.70 6.41
CA TRP A 295 -27.53 2.92 7.63
C TRP A 295 -26.32 2.08 7.98
N LEU A 296 -26.05 1.92 9.27
CA LEU A 296 -24.94 1.11 9.77
C LEU A 296 -25.48 0.04 10.72
N ALA A 297 -24.98 -1.19 10.62
CA ALA A 297 -25.34 -2.25 11.55
C ALA A 297 -24.99 -1.83 13.00
N ALA A 298 -25.93 -2.07 13.92
CA ALA A 298 -25.78 -1.71 15.33
C ALA A 298 -24.61 -2.44 15.99
N HIS A 299 -24.29 -3.65 15.52
CA HIS A 299 -23.18 -4.48 15.97
C HIS A 299 -22.36 -4.95 14.77
N GLU A 300 -21.16 -5.47 15.05
CA GLU A 300 -20.38 -6.24 14.09
C GLU A 300 -21.18 -7.45 13.57
N THR A 301 -20.81 -7.95 12.38
CA THR A 301 -21.42 -9.16 11.82
C THR A 301 -21.14 -10.33 12.75
N THR A 302 -22.17 -11.07 13.16
CA THR A 302 -21.97 -12.18 14.09
C THR A 302 -21.47 -13.44 13.40
N GLN A 303 -20.88 -14.36 14.16
CA GLN A 303 -20.49 -15.67 13.66
C GLN A 303 -21.69 -16.45 13.11
N GLU A 304 -22.88 -16.34 13.71
CA GLU A 304 -24.10 -16.99 13.20
C GLU A 304 -24.53 -16.42 11.85
N GLN A 305 -24.50 -15.10 11.69
CA GLN A 305 -24.82 -14.43 10.42
C GLN A 305 -23.84 -14.87 9.32
N PHE A 306 -22.55 -14.92 9.63
CA PHE A 306 -21.53 -15.40 8.70
C PHE A 306 -21.69 -16.90 8.38
N ALA A 307 -22.15 -17.72 9.33
CA ALA A 307 -22.39 -19.14 9.10
C ALA A 307 -23.49 -19.38 8.06
N ARG A 308 -24.51 -18.52 7.99
CA ARG A 308 -25.55 -18.58 6.94
C ARG A 308 -24.97 -18.30 5.55
N PHE A 309 -24.03 -17.37 5.45
CA PHE A 309 -23.27 -17.14 4.22
C PHE A 309 -22.51 -18.41 3.82
N ILE A 310 -21.75 -19.01 4.74
CA ILE A 310 -20.98 -20.24 4.48
C ILE A 310 -21.87 -21.40 4.02
N GLN A 311 -23.07 -21.54 4.60
CA GLN A 311 -24.04 -22.56 4.17
C GLN A 311 -24.51 -22.34 2.72
N SER A 312 -24.70 -21.09 2.32
CA SER A 312 -25.16 -20.73 0.97
C SER A 312 -24.04 -20.62 -0.07
N GLN A 313 -22.80 -20.41 0.38
CA GLN A 313 -21.60 -20.20 -0.43
C GLN A 313 -20.50 -21.16 0.06
N PRO A 314 -20.67 -22.49 -0.13
CA PRO A 314 -19.77 -23.48 0.44
C PRO A 314 -18.33 -23.36 -0.07
N GLN A 315 -18.06 -22.69 -1.19
CA GLN A 315 -16.71 -22.38 -1.65
C GLN A 315 -15.91 -21.50 -0.68
N TRP A 316 -16.58 -20.78 0.22
CA TRP A 316 -15.96 -20.02 1.31
C TRP A 316 -15.86 -20.82 2.62
N ALA A 317 -16.33 -22.06 2.68
CA ALA A 317 -16.25 -22.88 3.89
C ALA A 317 -14.79 -23.16 4.31
N PRO A 318 -14.50 -23.34 5.62
CA PRO A 318 -13.19 -23.76 6.11
C PRO A 318 -12.58 -24.96 5.39
N ALA A 319 -13.41 -25.89 4.89
CA ALA A 319 -12.97 -27.04 4.11
C ALA A 319 -12.23 -26.66 2.79
N ASN A 320 -12.48 -25.47 2.24
CA ASN A 320 -11.86 -24.96 1.01
C ASN A 320 -10.70 -23.99 1.27
N LYS A 321 -10.21 -23.91 2.52
CA LYS A 321 -9.18 -22.94 2.92
C LYS A 321 -7.92 -23.02 2.06
N GLU A 322 -7.44 -24.22 1.74
CA GLU A 322 -6.23 -24.39 0.92
C GLU A 322 -6.37 -23.77 -0.48
N GLU A 323 -7.55 -23.88 -1.09
CA GLU A 323 -7.81 -23.27 -2.41
C GLU A 323 -7.93 -21.75 -2.31
N LEU A 324 -8.57 -21.24 -1.25
CA LEU A 324 -8.69 -19.80 -1.00
C LEU A 324 -7.32 -19.16 -0.74
N GLU A 325 -6.44 -19.83 0.02
CA GLU A 325 -5.06 -19.41 0.27
C GLU A 325 -4.24 -19.36 -1.03
N LYS A 326 -4.34 -20.40 -1.87
CA LYS A 326 -3.67 -20.42 -3.19
C LYS A 326 -4.12 -19.27 -4.09
N LYS A 327 -5.38 -18.82 -3.97
CA LYS A 327 -5.92 -17.66 -4.68
C LYS A 327 -5.55 -16.31 -4.02
N GLY A 328 -4.88 -16.32 -2.87
CA GLY A 328 -4.55 -15.13 -2.10
C GLY A 328 -5.77 -14.43 -1.49
N LEU A 329 -6.86 -15.16 -1.26
CA LEU A 329 -8.11 -14.60 -0.73
C LEU A 329 -8.16 -14.62 0.80
N VAL A 330 -7.44 -15.54 1.43
CA VAL A 330 -7.40 -15.72 2.88
C VAL A 330 -6.00 -16.18 3.32
N SER A 331 -5.70 -16.09 4.62
CA SER A 331 -4.48 -16.64 5.22
C SER A 331 -4.77 -17.93 6.00
N SER A 332 -3.72 -18.56 6.53
CA SER A 332 -3.80 -19.83 7.27
C SER A 332 -4.73 -19.83 8.48
N SER A 333 -4.98 -18.66 9.07
CA SER A 333 -5.88 -18.48 10.21
C SER A 333 -7.36 -18.40 9.83
N TYR A 334 -7.73 -18.47 8.55
CA TYR A 334 -9.12 -18.30 8.12
C TYR A 334 -10.09 -19.24 8.84
N LEU A 335 -11.02 -18.65 9.60
CA LEU A 335 -12.01 -19.34 10.43
C LEU A 335 -11.39 -20.47 11.28
N ALA A 336 -10.18 -20.27 11.80
CA ALA A 336 -9.39 -21.33 12.46
C ALA A 336 -10.13 -22.01 13.63
N ASN A 337 -11.00 -21.27 14.30
CA ASN A 337 -11.76 -21.75 15.46
C ASN A 337 -13.09 -22.44 15.09
N TRP A 338 -13.42 -22.59 13.80
CA TRP A 338 -14.67 -23.20 13.34
C TRP A 338 -14.50 -24.71 13.13
N THR A 339 -15.49 -25.48 13.56
CA THR A 339 -15.50 -26.95 13.38
C THR A 339 -16.72 -27.37 12.59
N ASN A 340 -16.55 -28.20 11.56
CA ASN A 340 -17.64 -28.67 10.68
C ASN A 340 -18.52 -27.52 10.13
N ASN A 341 -17.89 -26.42 9.69
CA ASN A 341 -18.53 -25.20 9.20
C ASN A 341 -19.46 -24.52 10.21
N LYS A 342 -19.25 -24.76 11.51
CA LYS A 342 -20.02 -24.15 12.59
C LYS A 342 -19.11 -23.34 13.52
N PRO A 343 -19.56 -22.14 13.94
CA PRO A 343 -18.86 -21.35 14.92
C PRO A 343 -19.01 -21.93 16.34
N SER A 344 -18.03 -21.64 17.19
CA SER A 344 -18.05 -21.98 18.62
C SER A 344 -18.88 -20.99 19.45
N SER A 345 -18.97 -19.72 19.00
CA SER A 345 -19.67 -18.64 19.70
C SER A 345 -20.57 -17.85 18.73
N PRO A 346 -21.79 -18.34 18.42
CA PRO A 346 -22.64 -17.79 17.36
C PRO A 346 -22.99 -16.31 17.50
N ASP A 347 -23.18 -15.82 18.72
CA ASP A 347 -23.65 -14.46 19.01
C ASP A 347 -22.53 -13.41 19.04
N THR A 348 -21.26 -13.81 19.00
CA THR A 348 -20.13 -12.86 19.00
C THR A 348 -19.82 -12.37 17.59
N ALA A 349 -19.09 -11.26 17.49
CA ALA A 349 -18.52 -10.81 16.22
C ALA A 349 -17.74 -11.94 15.53
N VAL A 350 -17.90 -12.04 14.22
CA VAL A 350 -17.04 -12.90 13.40
C VAL A 350 -15.64 -12.32 13.35
N SER A 351 -14.65 -13.17 13.59
CA SER A 351 -13.23 -12.86 13.42
C SER A 351 -12.57 -13.93 12.57
N ASP A 352 -11.24 -13.89 12.42
CA ASP A 352 -10.50 -14.80 11.55
C ASP A 352 -10.96 -14.73 10.09
N VAL A 353 -11.42 -13.54 9.64
CA VAL A 353 -11.90 -13.30 8.29
C VAL A 353 -11.06 -12.25 7.57
N SER A 354 -10.81 -12.50 6.29
CA SER A 354 -10.12 -11.56 5.41
C SER A 354 -11.07 -10.47 4.90
N TRP A 355 -10.50 -9.39 4.37
CA TRP A 355 -11.28 -8.36 3.68
C TRP A 355 -12.04 -8.94 2.49
N TYR A 356 -11.42 -9.87 1.74
CA TYR A 356 -12.08 -10.53 0.60
C TYR A 356 -13.29 -11.36 1.03
N ALA A 357 -13.21 -12.05 2.18
CA ALA A 357 -14.33 -12.79 2.75
C ALA A 357 -15.46 -11.85 3.19
N ALA A 358 -15.12 -10.71 3.82
CA ALA A 358 -16.08 -9.67 4.19
C ALA A 358 -16.77 -9.06 2.95
N GLN A 359 -16.02 -8.79 1.89
CA GLN A 359 -16.56 -8.31 0.61
C GLN A 359 -17.47 -9.36 -0.07
N ALA A 360 -17.07 -10.64 -0.04
CA ALA A 360 -17.90 -11.73 -0.56
C ALA A 360 -19.21 -11.89 0.22
N TYR A 361 -19.16 -11.69 1.53
CA TYR A 361 -20.35 -11.70 2.39
C TYR A 361 -21.35 -10.59 2.01
N VAL A 362 -20.89 -9.34 1.87
CA VAL A 362 -21.81 -8.25 1.46
C VAL A 362 -22.32 -8.42 0.02
N ASN A 363 -21.50 -8.97 -0.88
CA ASN A 363 -21.93 -9.32 -2.23
C ASN A 363 -23.04 -10.39 -2.20
N TRP A 364 -22.88 -11.41 -1.35
CA TRP A 364 -23.90 -12.43 -1.14
C TRP A 364 -25.19 -11.86 -0.54
N LEU A 365 -25.12 -10.96 0.44
CA LEU A 365 -26.31 -10.31 0.99
C LEU A 365 -27.13 -9.64 -0.13
N ASN A 366 -26.45 -8.92 -1.02
CA ASN A 366 -27.09 -8.24 -2.16
C ASN A 366 -27.74 -9.22 -3.16
N THR A 367 -27.16 -10.39 -3.41
CA THR A 367 -27.71 -11.37 -4.35
C THR A 367 -28.73 -12.32 -3.73
N SER A 368 -28.73 -12.46 -2.40
CA SER A 368 -29.65 -13.32 -1.66
C SER A 368 -31.11 -12.83 -1.61
N ALA A 369 -31.41 -11.68 -2.21
CA ALA A 369 -32.70 -10.98 -2.16
C ALA A 369 -33.18 -10.62 -0.73
N GLN A 370 -32.29 -10.68 0.27
CA GLN A 370 -32.61 -10.32 1.66
C GLN A 370 -32.47 -8.82 1.93
N VAL A 371 -31.68 -8.11 1.13
CA VAL A 371 -31.51 -6.65 1.26
C VAL A 371 -32.81 -5.96 0.82
N PRO A 372 -33.34 -5.01 1.62
CA PRO A 372 -34.56 -4.29 1.26
C PRO A 372 -34.48 -3.60 -0.11
N GLN A 373 -35.61 -3.55 -0.81
CA GLN A 373 -35.70 -2.93 -2.14
C GLN A 373 -35.16 -1.49 -2.12
N GLY A 374 -34.37 -1.14 -3.13
CA GLY A 374 -33.77 0.19 -3.27
C GLY A 374 -32.55 0.42 -2.37
N LYS A 375 -32.06 -0.60 -1.67
CA LYS A 375 -30.83 -0.56 -0.86
C LYS A 375 -29.77 -1.50 -1.41
N THR A 376 -28.52 -1.18 -1.08
CA THR A 376 -27.35 -2.02 -1.33
C THR A 376 -26.54 -2.16 -0.04
N ALA A 377 -26.20 -3.40 0.32
CA ALA A 377 -25.27 -3.71 1.41
C ALA A 377 -23.82 -3.52 0.96
N ILE A 378 -23.01 -2.87 1.80
CA ILE A 378 -21.60 -2.60 1.57
C ILE A 378 -20.80 -2.81 2.87
N LEU A 379 -19.48 -2.91 2.75
CA LEU A 379 -18.62 -2.51 3.86
C LEU A 379 -18.65 -0.97 3.94
N PRO A 380 -18.76 -0.36 5.13
CA PRO A 380 -18.69 1.10 5.23
C PRO A 380 -17.34 1.60 4.71
N THR A 381 -17.30 2.80 4.15
CA THR A 381 -16.01 3.48 3.95
C THR A 381 -15.41 3.88 5.29
N GLU A 382 -14.10 4.12 5.33
CA GLU A 382 -13.42 4.65 6.52
C GLU A 382 -14.08 5.94 7.04
N VAL A 383 -14.49 6.82 6.11
CA VAL A 383 -15.15 8.09 6.42
C VAL A 383 -16.58 7.89 6.94
N GLN A 384 -17.35 6.95 6.38
CA GLN A 384 -18.67 6.58 6.91
C GLN A 384 -18.56 6.01 8.32
N TRP A 385 -17.60 5.10 8.52
CA TRP A 385 -17.38 4.45 9.80
C TRP A 385 -17.04 5.50 10.88
N GLU A 386 -16.10 6.41 10.61
CA GLU A 386 -15.68 7.40 11.59
C GLU A 386 -16.78 8.43 11.90
N TRP A 387 -17.55 8.84 10.88
CA TRP A 387 -18.71 9.71 11.08
C TRP A 387 -19.75 9.11 12.03
N ALA A 388 -20.06 7.82 11.82
CA ALA A 388 -20.97 7.08 12.67
C ALA A 388 -20.42 6.86 14.08
N ALA A 389 -19.11 6.61 14.20
CA ALA A 389 -18.43 6.46 15.48
C ALA A 389 -18.50 7.74 16.32
N ARG A 390 -18.45 8.91 15.66
CA ARG A 390 -18.57 10.26 16.25
C ARG A 390 -20.02 10.75 16.41
N ASP A 391 -20.96 9.82 16.59
CA ASP A 391 -22.39 10.11 16.79
C ASP A 391 -23.04 10.96 15.69
N ALA A 392 -22.44 11.04 14.49
CA ALA A 392 -22.84 12.01 13.46
C ALA A 392 -22.93 13.46 13.97
N LYS A 393 -22.07 13.81 14.92
CA LYS A 393 -21.89 15.16 15.46
C LYS A 393 -20.51 15.71 15.15
N GLY A 394 -19.59 14.88 14.63
CA GLY A 394 -18.20 15.24 14.37
C GLY A 394 -17.34 15.31 15.64
N ASP A 395 -17.93 15.69 16.78
CA ASP A 395 -17.29 15.73 18.09
C ASP A 395 -17.07 14.35 18.70
N TYR A 396 -15.81 14.07 19.07
CA TYR A 396 -15.42 12.92 19.85
C TYR A 396 -15.64 13.20 21.34
N SER A 397 -16.47 12.38 21.98
CA SER A 397 -16.52 12.32 23.44
C SER A 397 -15.42 11.38 23.94
N PRO A 398 -14.48 11.84 24.81
CA PRO A 398 -13.42 10.99 25.34
C PRO A 398 -13.89 9.93 26.34
N ASP A 399 -15.16 9.98 26.75
CA ASP A 399 -15.78 9.06 27.72
C ASP A 399 -16.11 7.70 27.10
N TYR A 400 -15.10 7.04 26.52
CA TYR A 400 -15.21 5.66 26.06
C TYR A 400 -15.56 4.73 27.24
N LYS A 401 -16.53 3.85 27.01
CA LYS A 401 -16.90 2.78 27.93
C LYS A 401 -17.09 1.49 27.15
N LYS A 402 -16.38 0.44 27.57
CA LYS A 402 -16.41 -0.86 26.89
C LYS A 402 -17.82 -1.44 26.86
N GLY A 403 -18.26 -1.91 25.70
CA GLY A 403 -19.56 -2.55 25.54
C GLY A 403 -20.72 -1.59 25.80
N HIS A 404 -20.60 -0.33 25.40
CA HIS A 404 -21.68 0.64 25.43
C HIS A 404 -22.08 1.06 24.01
N GLU A 405 -23.36 1.37 23.83
CA GLU A 405 -23.82 2.04 22.62
C GLU A 405 -23.52 3.53 22.64
N ASN A 406 -23.21 4.06 21.46
CA ASN A 406 -23.09 5.49 21.23
C ASN A 406 -24.49 6.13 21.05
N ALA A 407 -24.56 7.45 20.84
CA ALA A 407 -25.84 8.16 20.78
C ALA A 407 -26.71 7.77 19.57
N LEU A 408 -26.15 7.08 18.58
CA LEU A 408 -26.86 6.55 17.41
C LEU A 408 -27.34 5.10 17.63
N GLY A 409 -27.02 4.48 18.76
CA GLY A 409 -27.34 3.08 19.05
C GLY A 409 -26.41 2.09 18.35
N LEU A 410 -25.16 2.50 18.11
CA LEU A 410 -24.08 1.65 17.58
C LEU A 410 -23.19 1.19 18.73
N TRP A 411 -22.90 -0.10 18.75
CA TRP A 411 -22.07 -0.75 19.76
C TRP A 411 -20.65 -0.94 19.25
N ASN A 412 -19.73 -1.08 20.20
CA ASN A 412 -18.36 -1.53 19.99
C ASN A 412 -17.58 -0.69 18.96
N MET A 413 -17.84 0.62 18.89
CA MET A 413 -17.13 1.49 17.95
C MET A 413 -15.65 1.68 18.35
N GLN A 414 -15.23 1.31 19.57
CA GLN A 414 -13.84 1.43 20.05
C GLN A 414 -13.36 0.18 20.82
N ASP A 415 -14.01 -0.95 20.61
CA ASP A 415 -13.72 -2.26 21.21
C ASP A 415 -14.25 -3.40 20.33
N GLY A 416 -14.35 -4.62 20.86
CA GLY A 416 -14.79 -5.78 20.09
C GLY A 416 -13.67 -6.27 19.18
N VAL A 417 -13.85 -6.10 17.87
CA VAL A 417 -12.86 -6.47 16.85
C VAL A 417 -12.51 -5.28 15.96
N TRP A 418 -11.30 -5.31 15.39
CA TRP A 418 -10.96 -4.39 14.31
C TRP A 418 -11.90 -4.62 13.14
N GLU A 419 -12.38 -3.56 12.52
CA GLU A 419 -13.37 -3.67 11.45
C GLU A 419 -12.78 -3.30 10.09
N TRP A 420 -12.87 -4.25 9.16
CA TRP A 420 -12.61 -4.00 7.75
C TRP A 420 -13.56 -2.92 7.20
N THR A 421 -13.00 -1.93 6.51
CA THR A 421 -13.76 -0.96 5.73
C THR A 421 -13.56 -1.21 4.23
N SER A 422 -14.39 -0.60 3.38
CA SER A 422 -14.22 -0.69 1.92
C SER A 422 -13.04 0.12 1.38
N SER A 423 -12.44 1.01 2.18
CA SER A 423 -11.44 1.97 1.72
C SER A 423 -10.06 1.35 1.53
N SER A 424 -9.40 1.72 0.43
CA SER A 424 -7.95 1.55 0.25
C SER A 424 -7.17 2.31 1.33
N TRP A 425 -6.13 1.70 1.89
CA TRP A 425 -5.25 2.38 2.85
C TRP A 425 -4.09 3.07 2.13
N ALA A 426 -3.86 4.36 2.39
CA ALA A 426 -2.59 5.01 2.13
C ALA A 426 -2.17 5.90 3.31
N PRO A 427 -0.88 5.90 3.68
CA PRO A 427 -0.41 6.59 4.89
C PRO A 427 -0.51 8.12 4.78
N GLY A 428 -0.46 8.66 3.57
CA GLY A 428 -0.53 10.09 3.29
C GLY A 428 -1.89 10.62 2.83
N ASP A 429 -2.99 9.84 2.88
CA ASP A 429 -4.32 10.29 2.42
C ASP A 429 -4.71 11.66 3.03
N GLN A 430 -4.49 11.82 4.33
CA GLN A 430 -4.80 13.05 5.08
C GLN A 430 -3.80 14.19 4.80
N LEU A 431 -2.55 13.88 4.45
CA LEU A 431 -1.57 14.88 4.02
C LEU A 431 -1.94 15.51 2.68
N VAL A 432 -2.43 14.69 1.74
CA VAL A 432 -2.75 15.14 0.38
C VAL A 432 -4.23 15.45 0.19
N ASN A 433 -5.04 15.35 1.25
CA ASN A 433 -6.50 15.48 1.21
C ASN A 433 -7.14 14.65 0.08
N ALA A 434 -6.68 13.43 -0.09
CA ALA A 434 -7.32 12.48 -0.99
C ALA A 434 -8.60 11.99 -0.32
N ASP A 435 -9.71 11.95 -1.05
CA ASP A 435 -10.85 11.15 -0.62
C ASP A 435 -10.38 9.71 -0.43
N PRO A 436 -10.78 9.01 0.67
CA PRO A 436 -10.41 7.61 0.85
C PRO A 436 -10.97 6.84 -0.34
N VAL A 437 -10.08 6.47 -1.26
CA VAL A 437 -10.52 5.95 -2.54
C VAL A 437 -11.14 4.58 -2.35
N ILE A 438 -12.33 4.41 -2.90
CA ILE A 438 -12.98 3.11 -3.06
C ILE A 438 -12.50 2.55 -4.41
N ASP A 439 -11.23 2.14 -4.46
CA ASP A 439 -10.63 1.56 -5.66
C ASP A 439 -9.71 0.39 -5.35
N ASN A 440 -9.17 -0.21 -6.41
CA ASN A 440 -8.19 -1.29 -6.33
C ASN A 440 -6.73 -0.77 -6.36
N MET A 441 -6.49 0.54 -6.16
CA MET A 441 -5.15 1.11 -6.34
C MET A 441 -4.23 0.85 -5.14
N SER A 442 -4.77 0.61 -3.93
CA SER A 442 -3.95 0.20 -2.79
C SER A 442 -3.99 -1.31 -2.58
N TRP A 443 -2.81 -1.88 -2.29
CA TRP A 443 -2.68 -3.27 -1.87
C TRP A 443 -3.28 -3.52 -0.47
N PHE A 444 -3.33 -2.50 0.38
CA PHE A 444 -3.81 -2.63 1.76
C PHE A 444 -5.20 -2.00 1.94
N ARG A 445 -5.93 -2.51 2.94
CA ARG A 445 -7.25 -2.01 3.32
C ARG A 445 -7.20 -1.41 4.73
N THR A 446 -8.10 -0.48 4.98
CA THR A 446 -8.15 0.20 6.28
C THR A 446 -8.95 -0.64 7.30
N LEU A 447 -8.50 -0.57 8.55
CA LEU A 447 -9.15 -1.15 9.72
C LEU A 447 -9.49 -0.02 10.71
N LYS A 448 -10.65 -0.13 11.37
CA LYS A 448 -11.12 0.86 12.35
C LYS A 448 -11.56 0.22 13.66
N GLY A 449 -11.70 1.03 14.71
CA GLY A 449 -12.28 0.63 15.99
C GLY A 449 -11.31 0.11 17.04
N GLY A 450 -10.16 -0.44 16.67
CA GLY A 450 -9.40 -1.20 17.66
C GLY A 450 -10.07 -2.55 17.92
N CYS A 451 -9.71 -3.21 19.01
CA CYS A 451 -10.29 -4.46 19.46
C CYS A 451 -10.23 -4.54 20.99
N ASP A 452 -10.81 -5.59 21.55
CA ASP A 452 -10.86 -5.81 23.00
C ASP A 452 -9.50 -5.76 23.73
N VAL A 453 -8.40 -6.08 23.03
CA VAL A 453 -7.03 -6.06 23.57
C VAL A 453 -6.52 -4.63 23.77
N ASN A 454 -6.96 -3.68 22.94
CA ASN A 454 -6.55 -2.28 22.97
C ASN A 454 -7.74 -1.32 23.15
N ALA A 455 -8.83 -1.84 23.73
CA ALA A 455 -10.08 -1.17 24.02
C ALA A 455 -9.84 0.20 24.71
N GLY A 456 -10.35 1.27 24.09
CA GLY A 456 -10.21 2.64 24.60
C GLY A 456 -8.81 3.26 24.48
N GLN A 457 -7.80 2.50 24.05
CA GLN A 457 -6.45 3.02 23.77
C GLN A 457 -6.31 3.54 22.33
N VAL A 458 -7.16 3.03 21.44
CA VAL A 458 -7.19 3.44 20.03
C VAL A 458 -8.06 4.69 19.89
N LYS A 459 -7.46 5.77 19.38
CA LYS A 459 -8.20 6.99 19.03
C LYS A 459 -9.28 6.64 18.00
N ILE A 460 -10.47 7.24 18.09
CA ILE A 460 -11.57 6.96 17.16
C ILE A 460 -11.20 7.23 15.69
N TRP A 461 -10.27 8.17 15.45
CA TRP A 461 -9.75 8.50 14.13
C TRP A 461 -8.48 7.74 13.72
N ALA A 462 -7.95 6.88 14.59
CA ALA A 462 -6.80 6.05 14.24
C ALA A 462 -7.14 5.17 13.03
N ARG A 463 -6.13 4.92 12.21
CA ARG A 463 -6.26 4.20 10.93
C ARG A 463 -5.40 2.95 10.99
N GLY A 464 -6.04 1.80 11.20
CA GLY A 464 -5.37 0.52 11.06
C GLY A 464 -5.13 0.17 9.60
N VAL A 465 -4.12 -0.67 9.35
CA VAL A 465 -3.77 -1.19 8.02
C VAL A 465 -3.74 -2.71 8.07
N GLY A 466 -4.29 -3.36 7.05
CA GLY A 466 -4.21 -4.81 6.93
C GLY A 466 -4.06 -5.28 5.49
N ASP A 467 -3.31 -6.38 5.31
CA ASP A 467 -3.31 -7.12 4.05
C ASP A 467 -4.73 -7.70 3.84
N PRO A 468 -5.37 -7.47 2.68
CA PRO A 468 -6.76 -7.88 2.46
C PRO A 468 -6.98 -9.39 2.51
N SER A 469 -5.91 -10.19 2.40
CA SER A 469 -5.95 -11.65 2.58
C SER A 469 -5.75 -12.09 4.04
N SER A 470 -5.21 -11.22 4.89
CA SER A 470 -4.90 -11.58 6.27
C SER A 470 -6.16 -11.89 7.09
N CYS A 471 -6.11 -12.96 7.86
CA CYS A 471 -7.12 -13.39 8.83
C CYS A 471 -6.49 -13.43 10.21
N ASN A 472 -7.16 -12.89 11.23
CA ASN A 472 -6.72 -12.98 12.63
C ASN A 472 -7.91 -12.88 13.60
N GLU A 473 -7.67 -13.33 14.84
CA GLU A 473 -8.72 -13.54 15.85
C GLU A 473 -9.37 -12.24 16.35
N VAL A 474 -8.74 -11.08 16.07
CA VAL A 474 -9.20 -9.75 16.50
C VAL A 474 -9.71 -8.89 15.36
N THR A 475 -9.86 -9.42 14.14
CA THR A 475 -10.33 -8.65 12.98
C THR A 475 -11.59 -9.27 12.39
N GLY A 476 -12.64 -8.46 12.32
CA GLY A 476 -13.93 -8.74 11.73
C GLY A 476 -14.41 -7.60 10.84
N PHE A 477 -15.74 -7.40 10.78
CA PHE A 477 -16.35 -6.32 10.01
C PHE A 477 -17.81 -6.10 10.42
N ARG A 478 -18.35 -4.92 10.08
CA ARG A 478 -19.79 -4.66 10.11
C ARG A 478 -20.31 -4.22 8.74
N VAL A 479 -21.62 -4.40 8.55
CA VAL A 479 -22.29 -4.05 7.29
C VAL A 479 -22.90 -2.65 7.37
N ALA A 480 -22.86 -1.94 6.26
CA ALA A 480 -23.65 -0.73 6.03
C ALA A 480 -24.66 -0.93 4.88
N LEU A 481 -25.71 -0.13 4.86
CA LEU A 481 -26.64 -0.01 3.72
C LEU A 481 -26.58 1.40 3.17
N ILE A 482 -26.52 1.51 1.85
CA ILE A 482 -26.71 2.77 1.13
C ILE A 482 -27.99 2.69 0.31
N SER A 483 -28.59 3.85 0.04
CA SER A 483 -29.66 3.95 -0.96
C SER A 483 -29.06 3.78 -2.35
N ASN A 484 -29.76 3.06 -3.22
CA ASN A 484 -29.40 3.01 -4.63
C ASN A 484 -29.55 4.41 -5.24
N PRO A 485 -28.65 4.82 -6.15
CA PRO A 485 -28.71 6.12 -6.80
C PRO A 485 -29.99 6.34 -7.62
#